data_AF-A0A8T7ABC7-F1
#
_entry.id   AF-A0A8T7ABC7-F1
#
_cell.length_a   1.000
_cell.length_b   1.000
_cell.length_c   1.000
_cell.angle_alpha   90.00
_cell.angle_beta   90.00
_cell.angle_gamma   90.00
#
_symmetry.space_group_name_H-M   'P 1'
#
loop_
_entity.id
_entity.type
_entity.pdbx_description
1 polymer ?
#
loop_
_entity_poly.entity_id
_entity_poly.type
_entity_poly.pdbx_seq_one_letter_code
_entity_poly.pdbx_strand_id
1 'polypeptide(L)'
;MNLTLQKNILAFVAIYLLGIMSTATADETCMSPYMAKIVGQEDFVYVWTLGEEGLGDEQDKLVTIDVNPASPQYGKVINTLSVGGRNEAH
;
A
#
# COMPACT_ATOMS: atom_id res chain seq x y z
N MET A 1 -23.42 -43.06 -13.23
CA MET A 1 -23.57 -41.88 -12.36
C MET A 1 -24.23 -40.77 -13.19
N ASN A 2 -25.30 -40.14 -12.71
CA ASN A 2 -26.12 -39.24 -13.54
C ASN A 2 -25.42 -37.87 -13.73
N LEU A 3 -25.52 -37.25 -14.90
CA LEU A 3 -24.72 -36.07 -15.31
C LEU A 3 -24.89 -34.87 -14.35
N THR A 4 -26.08 -34.74 -13.76
CA THR A 4 -26.41 -33.73 -12.74
C THR A 4 -25.61 -33.92 -11.44
N LEU A 5 -25.36 -35.16 -11.04
CA LEU A 5 -24.59 -35.47 -9.83
C LEU A 5 -23.11 -35.14 -10.01
N GLN A 6 -22.56 -35.35 -11.21
CA GLN A 6 -21.18 -34.96 -11.54
C GLN A 6 -20.97 -33.43 -11.52
N LYS A 7 -21.92 -32.67 -12.08
CA LYS A 7 -21.86 -31.19 -12.03
C LYS A 7 -21.90 -30.65 -10.60
N ASN A 8 -22.75 -31.22 -9.75
CA ASN A 8 -22.85 -30.78 -8.36
C ASN A 8 -21.56 -31.09 -7.59
N ILE A 9 -20.96 -32.27 -7.79
CA ILE A 9 -19.67 -32.63 -7.19
C ILE A 9 -18.56 -31.66 -7.65
N LEU A 10 -18.48 -31.38 -8.96
CA LEU A 10 -17.52 -30.40 -9.50
C LEU A 10 -17.73 -29.00 -8.91
N ALA A 11 -18.98 -28.57 -8.73
CA ALA A 11 -19.29 -27.28 -8.11
C ALA A 11 -18.87 -27.24 -6.63
N PHE A 12 -19.12 -28.29 -5.86
CA PHE A 12 -18.68 -28.38 -4.46
C PHE A 12 -17.16 -28.42 -4.32
N VAL A 13 -16.47 -29.16 -5.21
CA VAL A 13 -15.00 -29.20 -5.23
C VAL A 13 -14.43 -27.82 -5.57
N ALA A 14 -15.02 -27.11 -6.54
CA ALA A 14 -14.59 -25.75 -6.89
C ALA A 14 -14.78 -24.75 -5.74
N ILE A 15 -15.93 -24.80 -5.04
CA ILE A 15 -16.20 -23.94 -3.88
C ILE A 15 -15.22 -24.26 -2.73
N TYR A 16 -14.96 -25.55 -2.49
CA TYR A 16 -14.00 -25.96 -1.48
C TYR A 16 -12.59 -25.46 -1.80
N LEU A 17 -12.14 -25.58 -3.05
CA LEU A 17 -10.83 -25.10 -3.52
C LEU A 17 -10.68 -23.57 -3.39
N LEU A 18 -11.76 -22.81 -3.59
CA LEU A 18 -11.77 -21.37 -3.37
C LEU A 18 -11.71 -21.00 -1.88
N GLY A 19 -12.30 -21.83 -1.00
CA GLY A 19 -12.28 -21.62 0.45
C GLY A 19 -10.94 -21.89 1.14
N ILE A 20 -10.01 -22.60 0.47
CA ILE A 20 -8.66 -22.88 0.99
C ILE A 20 -7.64 -21.79 0.65
N MET A 21 -8.03 -20.75 -0.10
CA MET A 21 -7.16 -19.59 -0.32
C MET A 21 -6.88 -18.93 1.03
N SER A 22 -5.63 -19.09 1.46
CA SER A 22 -5.14 -18.73 2.78
C SER A 22 -5.26 -17.22 3.00
N THR A 23 -5.77 -16.82 4.16
CA THR A 23 -5.63 -15.44 4.63
C THR A 23 -4.13 -15.16 4.75
N ALA A 24 -3.59 -14.31 3.88
CA ALA A 24 -2.21 -13.86 4.00
C ALA A 24 -2.09 -13.02 5.28
N THR A 25 -1.53 -13.60 6.32
CA THR A 25 -1.16 -12.88 7.54
C THR A 25 0.18 -12.21 7.28
N ALA A 26 0.15 -10.93 6.94
CA ALA A 26 1.35 -10.11 6.94
C ALA A 26 1.51 -9.54 8.36
N ASP A 27 2.59 -9.93 9.04
CA ASP A 27 3.04 -9.20 10.21
C ASP A 27 3.77 -7.95 9.71
N GLU A 28 3.56 -6.81 10.36
CA GLU A 28 4.24 -5.58 9.98
C GLU A 28 5.74 -5.82 10.09
N THR A 29 6.50 -5.41 9.08
CA THR A 29 7.95 -5.49 9.10
C THR A 29 8.47 -4.72 10.32
N CYS A 30 8.79 -5.44 11.39
CA CYS A 30 9.34 -4.83 12.59
C CYS A 30 10.75 -4.32 12.26
N MET A 31 10.93 -2.99 12.32
CA MET A 31 12.26 -2.38 12.25
C MET A 31 13.02 -2.70 13.54
N SER A 32 13.60 -3.91 13.59
CA SER A 32 14.38 -4.36 14.73
C SER A 32 15.61 -3.47 14.93
N PRO A 33 15.91 -3.04 16.17
CA PRO A 33 17.16 -2.37 16.50
C PRO A 33 18.42 -3.18 16.17
N TYR A 34 18.26 -4.49 15.93
CA TYR A 34 19.34 -5.42 15.60
C TYR A 34 19.55 -5.63 14.09
N MET A 35 18.69 -5.03 13.25
CA MET A 35 18.83 -5.11 11.80
C MET A 35 19.93 -4.16 11.32
N ALA A 36 20.68 -4.56 10.29
CA ALA A 36 21.69 -3.70 9.69
C ALA A 36 21.02 -2.42 9.16
N LYS A 37 21.43 -1.26 9.70
CA LYS A 37 20.91 0.03 9.24
C LYS A 37 21.38 0.29 7.82
N ILE A 38 20.44 0.47 6.90
CA ILE A 38 20.74 1.04 5.58
C ILE A 38 21.12 2.51 5.80
N VAL A 39 22.31 2.89 5.33
CA VAL A 39 22.85 4.23 5.44
C VAL A 39 23.20 4.75 4.06
N GLY A 40 22.99 6.05 3.85
CA GLY A 40 23.18 6.68 2.55
C GLY A 40 22.35 7.94 2.46
N GLN A 41 22.59 8.71 1.40
CA GLN A 41 21.73 9.82 1.03
C GLN A 41 20.63 9.27 0.14
N GLU A 42 19.38 9.45 0.56
CA GLU A 42 18.22 9.13 -0.29
C GLU A 42 18.04 10.23 -1.35
N ASP A 43 17.46 9.86 -2.49
CA ASP A 43 17.06 10.83 -3.51
C ASP A 43 15.68 11.43 -3.22
N PHE A 44 14.78 10.64 -2.60
CA PHE A 44 13.39 11.01 -2.40
C PHE A 44 12.88 10.64 -1.00
N VAL A 45 11.98 11.46 -0.47
CA VAL A 45 11.16 11.13 0.70
C VAL A 45 9.69 11.15 0.27
N TYR A 46 8.97 10.10 0.65
CA TYR A 46 7.51 10.04 0.50
C TYR A 46 6.86 10.39 1.84
N VAL A 47 5.97 11.38 1.83
CA VAL A 47 5.24 11.83 3.01
C VAL A 47 3.76 11.57 2.79
N TRP A 48 3.14 10.84 3.72
CA TRP A 48 1.68 10.76 3.79
C TRP A 48 1.15 12.01 4.47
N THR A 49 0.34 12.78 3.77
CA THR A 49 -0.28 14.01 4.28
C THR A 49 -1.78 13.79 4.44
N LEU A 50 -2.37 14.42 5.45
CA LEU A 50 -3.80 14.34 5.72
C LEU A 50 -4.53 15.49 5.03
N GLY A 51 -5.67 15.16 4.40
CA GLY A 51 -6.58 16.11 3.81
C GLY A 51 -7.40 16.86 4.86
N GLU A 52 -7.59 18.15 4.63
CA GLU A 52 -8.41 19.04 5.46
C GLU A 52 -9.54 19.64 4.61
N GLU A 53 -10.73 19.72 5.19
CA GLU A 53 -11.91 20.28 4.51
C GLU A 53 -11.69 21.77 4.17
N GLY A 54 -12.04 22.16 2.96
CA GLY A 54 -11.80 23.51 2.44
C GLY A 54 -10.36 23.81 1.99
N LEU A 55 -9.44 22.84 2.05
CA LEU A 55 -8.06 23.00 1.57
C LEU A 55 -7.74 22.07 0.39
N GLY A 56 -7.33 22.67 -0.73
CA GLY A 56 -6.97 21.93 -1.94
C GLY A 56 -8.16 21.16 -2.50
N ASP A 57 -7.98 19.86 -2.75
CA ASP A 57 -9.02 18.89 -3.11
C ASP A 57 -9.42 18.01 -1.91
N GLU A 58 -9.06 18.42 -0.68
CA GLU A 58 -9.50 17.85 0.60
C GLU A 58 -9.09 16.40 0.89
N GLN A 59 -8.27 15.80 0.02
CA GLN A 59 -7.84 14.41 0.14
C GLN A 59 -6.48 14.27 0.83
N ASP A 60 -6.28 13.13 1.48
CA ASP A 60 -4.95 12.66 1.85
C ASP A 60 -4.08 12.51 0.59
N LYS A 61 -2.76 12.69 0.73
CA LYS A 61 -1.82 12.57 -0.39
C LYS A 61 -0.56 11.84 -0.01
N LEU A 62 -0.08 11.07 -0.97
CA LEU A 62 1.33 10.70 -1.03
C LEU A 62 2.10 11.84 -1.74
N VAL A 63 2.95 12.52 -0.98
CA VAL A 63 3.76 13.64 -1.45
C VAL A 63 5.20 13.16 -1.65
N THR A 64 5.77 13.40 -2.82
CA THR A 64 7.19 13.11 -3.10
C THR A 64 8.01 14.38 -2.98
N ILE A 65 9.03 14.33 -2.13
CA ILE A 65 9.98 15.41 -1.89
C ILE A 65 11.34 14.97 -2.43
N ASP A 66 11.97 15.83 -3.23
CA ASP A 66 13.36 15.64 -3.63
C ASP A 66 14.28 16.02 -2.47
N VAL A 67 15.08 15.05 -2.02
CA VAL A 67 16.02 15.23 -0.90
C VAL A 67 17.46 14.97 -1.32
N ASN A 68 17.77 14.91 -2.61
CA ASN A 68 19.16 14.86 -3.06
C ASN A 68 19.79 16.27 -2.99
N PRO A 69 20.85 16.51 -2.20
CA PRO A 69 21.48 17.82 -2.08
C PRO A 69 22.08 18.37 -3.38
N ALA A 70 22.35 17.51 -4.37
CA ALA A 70 22.83 17.91 -5.68
C ALA A 70 21.69 18.28 -6.65
N SER A 71 20.44 17.99 -6.31
CA SER A 71 19.29 18.32 -7.15
C SER A 71 19.00 19.83 -7.16
N PRO A 72 18.70 20.43 -8.32
CA PRO A 72 18.20 21.80 -8.37
C PRO A 72 16.82 21.96 -7.69
N GLN A 73 16.13 20.86 -7.40
CA GLN A 73 14.83 20.83 -6.71
C GLN A 73 14.94 20.39 -5.24
N TYR A 74 16.16 20.35 -4.68
CA TYR A 74 16.37 19.92 -3.29
C TYR A 74 15.43 20.65 -2.31
N GLY A 75 14.73 19.86 -1.49
CA GLY A 75 13.77 20.32 -0.50
C GLY A 75 12.43 20.78 -1.07
N LYS A 76 12.13 20.45 -2.34
CA LYS A 76 10.85 20.78 -2.98
C LYS A 76 9.96 19.55 -3.13
N VAL A 77 8.66 19.80 -3.08
CA VAL A 77 7.65 18.85 -3.53
C VAL A 77 7.73 18.75 -5.04
N ILE A 78 8.02 17.56 -5.56
CA ILE A 78 8.14 17.30 -6.99
C ILE A 78 6.96 16.50 -7.54
N ASN A 79 6.17 15.86 -6.67
CA ASN A 79 4.94 15.16 -7.05
C ASN A 79 3.95 15.08 -5.88
N THR A 80 2.67 14.98 -6.22
CA THR A 80 1.58 14.73 -5.27
C THR A 80 0.56 13.79 -5.89
N LEU A 81 0.12 12.78 -5.15
CA LEU A 81 -0.96 11.86 -5.55
C LEU A 81 -2.06 11.86 -4.50
N SER A 82 -3.27 12.29 -4.87
CA SER A 82 -4.47 12.16 -4.03
C SER A 82 -4.96 10.71 -4.02
N VAL A 83 -5.27 10.19 -2.83
CA VAL A 83 -5.50 8.74 -2.62
C VAL A 83 -6.97 8.32 -2.59
N GLY A 84 -7.90 9.23 -2.89
CA GLY A 84 -9.33 8.94 -3.01
C GLY A 84 -10.18 9.25 -1.79
N GLY A 85 -9.64 9.90 -0.76
CA GLY A 85 -10.38 10.25 0.45
C GLY A 85 -9.50 10.72 1.61
N ARG A 86 -10.10 10.74 2.81
CA ARG A 86 -9.45 11.03 4.09
C ARG A 86 -9.50 9.75 4.94
N ASN A 87 -8.42 8.98 4.90
CA ASN A 87 -8.38 7.60 5.42
C ASN A 87 -7.28 7.50 6.47
N GLU A 88 -7.52 8.09 7.66
CA GLU A 88 -6.58 8.22 8.78
C GLU A 88 -5.50 7.13 8.80
N ALA A 89 -4.23 7.54 8.85
CA ALA A 89 -3.09 6.62 8.86
C ALA A 89 -2.99 5.88 10.20
N HIS A 90 -3.79 4.83 10.37
CA HIS A 90 -3.81 3.95 11.54
C HIS A 90 -4.07 2.50 11.14
#